data_AF-A0A495FP31-F1
#
_entry.id   AF-A0A495FP31-F1
#
_cell.length_a   1.000
_cell.length_b   1.000
_cell.length_c   1.000
_cell.angle_alpha   90.00
_cell.angle_beta   90.00
_cell.angle_gamma   90.00
#
_symmetry.space_group_name_H-M   'P 1'
#
loop_
_entity.id
_entity.type
_entity.pdbx_description
1 polymer ?
#
loop_
_entity_poly.entity_id
_entity_poly.type
_entity_poly.pdbx_seq_one_letter_code
_entity_poly.pdbx_strand_id
1 'polypeptide(L)'
;MLTYLSPSELQDALTIRDLSDPESQPHAMQALLQGVIDTLRGQWSVRERILRHSPLVSVADNYDRLGFSTSAVTRDQKYSRYVSPTVMLRSHTSASVPSLLRALDADESMDELWAIPGLVYRRDSIDRTHVGTPHQVDLWRVSSRAQLGSGTLQDMIALVVQAVLPGAQWRAVPAVHPYTRDGVQVDVLMAGEWLELAECGLMAPHLFSEAGLDPAKWSGLALGMGLDRALMLRKGIPDIRLLRSTDPRIKRQMLDLSPWKRVSQMPSIRRDISILVPGDLDGEVLGDRVRTALGRKAEDLESVELLALTSHRDLPAAAQERLRSRDGQANALIRLVLRPLARTMTDPEANQIRDDVYIALHEGQVQELIAG
;
A
#
# COMPACT_ATOMS: atom_id res chain seq x y z
N MET A 1 -20.82 -8.30 10.84
CA MET A 1 -21.40 -6.93 10.76
C MET A 1 -20.36 -6.09 10.02
N LEU A 2 -20.75 -5.30 9.01
CA LEU A 2 -19.79 -4.45 8.30
C LEU A 2 -19.33 -3.33 9.27
N THR A 3 -18.03 -3.20 9.48
CA THR A 3 -17.44 -2.14 10.31
C THR A 3 -17.00 -0.99 9.40
N TYR A 4 -17.52 0.20 9.65
CA TYR A 4 -17.15 1.42 8.94
C TYR A 4 -16.18 2.25 9.78
N LEU A 5 -15.36 3.07 9.11
CA LEU A 5 -14.46 4.00 9.79
C LEU A 5 -15.26 4.98 10.65
N SER A 6 -14.81 5.17 11.88
CA SER A 6 -15.25 6.27 12.74
C SER A 6 -14.76 7.63 12.19
N PRO A 7 -15.38 8.75 12.62
CA PRO A 7 -14.91 10.08 12.23
C PRO A 7 -13.44 10.36 12.58
N SER A 8 -12.96 9.84 13.73
CA SER A 8 -11.56 10.00 14.14
C SER A 8 -10.62 9.24 13.22
N GLU A 9 -10.90 7.96 12.94
CA GLU A 9 -10.07 7.16 12.04
C GLU A 9 -10.03 7.74 10.62
N LEU A 10 -11.16 8.29 10.15
CA LEU A 10 -11.22 8.97 8.87
C LEU A 10 -10.36 10.24 8.87
N GLN A 11 -10.45 11.06 9.93
CA GLN A 11 -9.63 12.27 10.04
C GLN A 11 -8.14 11.94 10.11
N ASP A 12 -7.76 10.92 10.88
CA ASP A 12 -6.37 10.45 10.95
C ASP A 12 -5.87 10.00 9.57
N ALA A 13 -6.69 9.25 8.82
CA ALA A 13 -6.34 8.81 7.47
C ALA A 13 -6.16 9.97 6.48
N LEU A 14 -7.03 11.00 6.55
CA LEU A 14 -7.02 12.14 5.61
C LEU A 14 -5.95 13.20 5.93
N THR A 15 -5.35 13.17 7.12
CA THR A 15 -4.30 14.12 7.53
C THR A 15 -2.88 13.62 7.25
N ILE A 16 -2.73 12.40 6.73
CA ILE A 16 -1.43 11.85 6.34
C ILE A 16 -0.88 12.63 5.15
N ARG A 17 0.35 13.12 5.30
CA ARG A 17 1.06 13.82 4.22
C ARG A 17 1.31 12.90 3.03
N ASP A 18 0.94 13.35 1.84
CA ASP A 18 1.35 12.77 0.56
C ASP A 18 2.78 13.22 0.23
N LEU A 19 3.72 12.28 0.20
CA LEU A 19 5.13 12.53 -0.12
C LEU A 19 5.37 12.73 -1.62
N SER A 20 4.42 12.33 -2.46
CA SER A 20 4.50 12.51 -3.92
C SER A 20 4.00 13.89 -4.37
N ASP A 21 3.31 14.62 -3.49
CA ASP A 21 2.68 15.90 -3.80
C ASP A 21 3.70 17.06 -3.82
N PRO A 22 3.90 17.77 -4.95
CA PRO A 22 4.82 18.89 -5.03
C PRO A 22 4.39 20.12 -4.22
N GLU A 23 3.11 20.24 -3.84
CA GLU A 23 2.63 21.32 -2.97
C GLU A 23 2.98 21.05 -1.48
N SER A 24 3.28 19.80 -1.15
CA SER A 24 3.82 19.41 0.16
C SER A 24 5.32 19.72 0.26
N GLN A 25 5.93 19.50 1.44
CA GLN A 25 7.38 19.74 1.60
C GLN A 25 8.18 18.89 0.57
N PRO A 26 9.40 19.33 0.16
CA PRO A 26 10.21 18.58 -0.79
C PRO A 26 10.48 17.14 -0.35
N HIS A 27 10.44 16.21 -1.31
CA HIS A 27 10.73 14.80 -1.08
C HIS A 27 11.23 14.10 -2.37
N ALA A 28 12.15 13.14 -2.23
CA ALA A 28 12.76 12.39 -3.32
C ALA A 28 11.73 11.62 -4.17
N MET A 29 10.58 11.28 -3.59
CA MET A 29 9.45 10.64 -4.29
C MET A 29 8.91 11.52 -5.42
N GLN A 30 8.88 12.84 -5.24
CA GLN A 30 8.46 13.79 -6.28
C GLN A 30 9.42 13.72 -7.48
N ALA A 31 10.74 13.73 -7.21
CA ALA A 31 11.76 13.62 -8.25
C ALA A 31 11.72 12.26 -8.98
N LEU A 32 11.48 11.17 -8.25
CA LEU A 32 11.30 9.83 -8.85
C LEU A 32 10.09 9.81 -9.79
N LEU A 33 8.94 10.25 -9.30
CA LEU A 33 7.69 10.28 -10.06
C LEU A 33 7.84 11.16 -11.32
N GLN A 34 8.39 12.36 -11.16
CA GLN A 34 8.59 13.29 -12.27
C GLN A 34 9.52 12.70 -13.33
N GLY A 35 10.63 12.04 -12.91
CA GLY A 35 11.54 11.37 -13.85
C GLY A 35 10.88 10.25 -14.66
N VAL A 36 9.97 9.49 -14.05
CA VAL A 36 9.18 8.46 -14.76
C VAL A 36 8.21 9.11 -15.76
N ILE A 37 7.48 10.15 -15.34
CA ILE A 37 6.53 10.87 -16.21
C ILE A 37 7.27 11.50 -17.40
N ASP A 38 8.40 12.17 -17.15
CA ASP A 38 9.21 12.82 -18.19
C ASP A 38 9.75 11.81 -19.21
N THR A 39 10.20 10.64 -18.73
CA THR A 39 10.70 9.57 -19.60
C THR A 39 9.59 9.06 -20.52
N LEU A 40 8.41 8.77 -19.98
CA LEU A 40 7.28 8.24 -20.75
C LEU A 40 6.72 9.26 -21.75
N ARG A 41 6.43 10.49 -21.29
CA ARG A 41 5.88 11.54 -22.17
C ARG A 41 6.85 11.94 -23.26
N GLY A 42 8.16 11.98 -22.96
CA GLY A 42 9.21 12.30 -23.92
C GLY A 42 9.30 11.23 -25.02
N GLN A 43 9.30 9.95 -24.64
CA GLN A 43 9.34 8.85 -25.61
C GLN A 43 8.10 8.80 -26.50
N TRP A 44 6.93 9.05 -25.94
CA TRP A 44 5.68 8.97 -26.70
C TRP A 44 5.29 10.27 -27.39
N SER A 45 5.92 11.40 -27.05
CA SER A 45 5.55 12.74 -27.51
C SER A 45 4.06 13.06 -27.26
N VAL A 46 3.55 12.66 -26.09
CA VAL A 46 2.15 12.86 -25.67
C VAL A 46 2.07 13.90 -24.57
N ARG A 47 0.88 14.50 -24.42
CA ARG A 47 0.59 15.40 -23.30
C ARG A 47 0.45 14.60 -22.01
N GLU A 48 1.03 15.09 -20.93
CA GLU A 48 0.81 14.58 -19.58
C GLU A 48 -0.31 15.32 -18.84
N ARG A 49 -1.01 14.59 -17.97
CA ARG A 49 -1.92 15.15 -16.95
C ARG A 49 -1.61 14.48 -15.62
N ILE A 50 -1.22 15.27 -14.63
CA ILE A 50 -1.03 14.81 -13.25
C ILE A 50 -2.34 15.08 -12.49
N LEU A 51 -3.01 14.01 -12.07
CA LEU A 51 -4.36 14.05 -11.52
C LEU A 51 -4.36 13.62 -10.06
N ARG A 52 -4.65 14.55 -9.15
CA ARG A 52 -4.79 14.29 -7.72
C ARG A 52 -6.25 14.42 -7.30
N HIS A 53 -6.98 13.31 -7.32
CA HIS A 53 -8.35 13.24 -6.83
C HIS A 53 -8.39 12.93 -5.33
N SER A 54 -9.53 13.26 -4.71
CA SER A 54 -9.85 12.86 -3.34
C SER A 54 -9.58 11.37 -3.11
N PRO A 55 -9.00 10.98 -1.97
CA PRO A 55 -8.88 9.57 -1.62
C PRO A 55 -10.23 8.93 -1.28
N LEU A 56 -11.28 9.73 -1.02
CA LEU A 56 -12.65 9.24 -0.86
C LEU A 56 -13.28 9.01 -2.23
N VAL A 57 -13.57 7.74 -2.51
CA VAL A 57 -14.09 7.29 -3.81
C VAL A 57 -15.36 6.46 -3.61
N SER A 58 -16.16 6.35 -4.67
CA SER A 58 -17.27 5.41 -4.66
C SER A 58 -16.75 3.97 -4.69
N VAL A 59 -17.40 3.06 -3.96
CA VAL A 59 -17.09 1.62 -4.03
C VAL A 59 -17.19 1.11 -5.47
N ALA A 60 -18.11 1.69 -6.24
CA ALA A 60 -18.29 1.36 -7.64
C ALA A 60 -17.12 1.75 -8.54
N ASP A 61 -16.51 2.92 -8.35
CA ASP A 61 -15.31 3.31 -9.12
C ASP A 61 -14.06 2.57 -8.63
N ASN A 62 -13.97 2.26 -7.33
CA ASN A 62 -12.85 1.51 -6.80
C ASN A 62 -12.88 0.03 -7.22
N TYR A 63 -14.05 -0.56 -7.45
CA TYR A 63 -14.13 -2.00 -7.75
C TYR A 63 -15.05 -2.37 -8.91
N ASP A 64 -16.33 -2.01 -8.84
CA ASP A 64 -17.34 -2.53 -9.78
C ASP A 64 -16.98 -2.22 -11.24
N ARG A 65 -16.66 -0.96 -11.53
CA ARG A 65 -16.33 -0.47 -12.88
C ARG A 65 -14.92 -0.78 -13.34
N LEU A 66 -14.11 -1.37 -12.46
CA LEU A 66 -12.82 -1.96 -12.81
C LEU A 66 -12.94 -3.49 -13.00
N GLY A 67 -14.15 -4.05 -12.94
CA GLY A 67 -14.42 -5.46 -13.20
C GLY A 67 -14.14 -6.40 -12.03
N PHE A 68 -13.86 -5.89 -10.82
CA PHE A 68 -13.65 -6.76 -9.66
C PHE A 68 -14.94 -7.49 -9.29
N SER A 69 -14.87 -8.81 -9.11
CA SER A 69 -15.99 -9.61 -8.61
C SER A 69 -16.46 -9.12 -7.24
N THR A 70 -17.76 -9.21 -6.96
CA THR A 70 -18.34 -8.93 -5.62
C THR A 70 -17.78 -9.86 -4.54
N SER A 71 -17.29 -11.03 -4.93
CA SER A 71 -16.62 -12.01 -4.06
C SER A 71 -15.09 -11.87 -4.01
N ALA A 72 -14.53 -10.84 -4.66
CA ALA A 72 -13.08 -10.64 -4.66
C ALA A 72 -12.57 -10.36 -3.25
N VAL A 73 -11.53 -11.11 -2.84
CA VAL A 73 -10.90 -10.97 -1.51
C VAL A 73 -10.47 -9.53 -1.25
N THR A 74 -10.01 -8.80 -2.26
CA THR A 74 -9.60 -7.39 -2.13
C THR A 74 -10.73 -6.45 -1.67
N ARG A 75 -12.00 -6.83 -1.87
CA ARG A 75 -13.17 -6.09 -1.37
C ARG A 75 -13.49 -6.40 0.08
N ASP A 76 -12.92 -7.46 0.64
CA ASP A 76 -13.19 -7.80 2.03
C ASP A 76 -12.73 -6.65 2.92
N GLN A 77 -13.53 -6.32 3.93
CA GLN A 77 -13.20 -5.28 4.90
C GLN A 77 -11.91 -5.60 5.65
N LYS A 78 -11.48 -6.87 5.65
CA LYS A 78 -10.17 -7.31 6.12
C LYS A 78 -9.01 -6.58 5.45
N TYR A 79 -9.17 -6.15 4.20
CA TYR A 79 -8.12 -5.50 3.40
C TYR A 79 -8.44 -4.03 3.11
N SER A 80 -9.73 -3.66 3.12
CA SER A 80 -10.23 -2.39 2.58
C SER A 80 -11.01 -1.55 3.58
N ARG A 81 -10.88 -0.22 3.49
CA ARG A 81 -11.39 0.73 4.48
C ARG A 81 -12.66 1.46 4.01
N TYR A 82 -13.81 0.99 4.47
CA TYR A 82 -15.12 1.54 4.11
C TYR A 82 -15.57 2.67 5.04
N VAL A 83 -16.12 3.73 4.47
CA VAL A 83 -16.73 4.87 5.21
C VAL A 83 -18.25 4.71 5.29
N SER A 84 -18.84 4.15 4.24
CA SER A 84 -20.27 3.82 4.17
C SER A 84 -20.47 2.63 3.23
N PRO A 85 -21.71 2.14 3.00
CA PRO A 85 -21.97 1.12 2.00
C PRO A 85 -21.52 1.48 0.57
N THR A 86 -21.38 2.77 0.25
CA THR A 86 -21.12 3.26 -1.11
C THR A 86 -19.84 4.09 -1.24
N VAL A 87 -19.19 4.44 -0.13
CA VAL A 87 -17.98 5.27 -0.10
C VAL A 87 -16.88 4.60 0.71
N MET A 88 -15.64 4.69 0.22
CA MET A 88 -14.46 4.14 0.87
C MET A 88 -13.24 5.04 0.66
N LEU A 89 -12.20 4.82 1.47
CA LEU A 89 -10.87 5.28 1.10
C LEU A 89 -10.32 4.37 0.00
N ARG A 90 -9.81 4.94 -1.09
CA ARG A 90 -9.34 4.17 -2.25
C ARG A 90 -8.29 3.14 -1.85
N SER A 91 -8.44 1.92 -2.34
CA SER A 91 -7.44 0.85 -2.13
C SER A 91 -6.33 0.88 -3.17
N HIS A 92 -6.51 1.55 -4.29
CA HIS A 92 -5.52 1.77 -5.35
C HIS A 92 -5.84 3.06 -6.12
N THR A 93 -4.84 3.67 -6.75
CA THR A 93 -5.02 4.91 -7.53
C THR A 93 -5.82 4.72 -8.81
N SER A 94 -5.93 3.47 -9.33
CA SER A 94 -6.78 3.11 -10.47
C SER A 94 -8.27 3.42 -10.25
N ALA A 95 -8.69 3.61 -8.99
CA ALA A 95 -10.06 3.98 -8.64
C ALA A 95 -10.53 5.31 -9.25
N SER A 96 -9.60 6.16 -9.70
CA SER A 96 -9.92 7.40 -10.41
C SER A 96 -10.25 7.18 -11.90
N VAL A 97 -9.83 6.06 -12.49
CA VAL A 97 -9.90 5.86 -13.94
C VAL A 97 -11.34 5.78 -14.45
N PRO A 98 -12.27 5.07 -13.81
CA PRO A 98 -13.63 4.98 -14.33
C PRO A 98 -14.33 6.35 -14.43
N SER A 99 -14.12 7.25 -13.46
CA SER A 99 -14.71 8.59 -13.51
C SER A 99 -14.03 9.48 -14.55
N LEU A 100 -12.72 9.33 -14.75
CA LEU A 100 -11.98 10.03 -15.80
C LEU A 100 -12.47 9.63 -17.20
N LEU A 101 -12.65 8.33 -17.46
CA LEU A 101 -13.15 7.84 -18.75
C LEU A 101 -14.56 8.36 -19.04
N ARG A 102 -15.47 8.35 -18.05
CA ARG A 102 -16.84 8.88 -18.21
C ARG A 102 -16.89 10.39 -18.47
N ALA A 103 -15.82 11.12 -18.15
CA ALA A 103 -15.74 12.56 -18.37
C ALA A 103 -15.24 12.91 -19.78
N LEU A 104 -14.81 11.93 -20.57
CA LEU A 104 -14.35 12.14 -21.95
C LEU A 104 -15.53 12.29 -22.92
N ASP A 105 -15.32 13.05 -23.98
CA ASP A 105 -16.23 13.08 -25.12
C ASP A 105 -15.93 11.87 -26.03
N ALA A 106 -16.98 11.17 -26.47
CA ALA A 106 -16.86 9.96 -27.29
C ALA A 106 -16.17 10.20 -28.63
N ASP A 107 -16.28 11.42 -29.18
CA ASP A 107 -15.65 11.84 -30.43
C ASP A 107 -14.33 12.61 -30.21
N GLU A 108 -13.85 12.70 -28.96
CA GLU A 108 -12.61 13.38 -28.64
C GLU A 108 -11.39 12.71 -29.29
N SER A 109 -10.57 13.50 -29.98
CA SER A 109 -9.29 13.05 -30.50
C SER A 109 -8.18 13.32 -29.49
N MET A 110 -7.68 12.29 -28.81
CA MET A 110 -6.63 12.42 -27.80
C MET A 110 -5.58 11.30 -27.83
N ASP A 111 -4.42 11.61 -27.27
CA ASP A 111 -3.39 10.67 -26.85
C ASP A 111 -2.66 11.31 -25.67
N GLU A 112 -2.96 10.86 -24.45
CA GLU A 112 -2.51 11.47 -23.21
C GLU A 112 -1.95 10.44 -22.25
N LEU A 113 -0.92 10.83 -21.48
CA LEU A 113 -0.46 10.13 -20.29
C LEU A 113 -1.13 10.74 -19.05
N TRP A 114 -1.97 9.96 -18.39
CA TRP A 114 -2.52 10.27 -17.09
C TRP A 114 -1.64 9.69 -16.00
N ALA A 115 -1.08 10.54 -15.16
CA ALA A 115 -0.38 10.15 -13.95
C ALA A 115 -1.26 10.46 -12.74
N ILE A 116 -1.64 9.44 -12.00
CA ILE A 116 -2.59 9.52 -10.88
C ILE A 116 -1.86 9.10 -9.60
N PRO A 117 -1.03 9.98 -9.00
CA PRO A 117 -0.31 9.66 -7.78
C PRO A 117 -1.17 9.87 -6.53
N GLY A 118 -0.76 9.19 -5.45
CA GLY A 118 -1.03 9.59 -4.08
C GLY A 118 -1.24 8.42 -3.15
N LEU A 119 -1.75 8.72 -1.96
CA LEU A 119 -1.97 7.72 -0.91
C LEU A 119 -3.09 6.76 -1.28
N VAL A 120 -2.90 5.49 -0.93
CA VAL A 120 -3.93 4.46 -0.95
C VAL A 120 -4.04 3.87 0.46
N TYR A 121 -5.18 3.27 0.76
CA TYR A 121 -5.50 2.89 2.13
C TYR A 121 -5.85 1.42 2.18
N ARG A 122 -5.00 0.64 2.83
CA ARG A 122 -5.17 -0.80 3.00
C ARG A 122 -5.00 -1.16 4.47
N ARG A 123 -5.55 -2.30 4.86
CA ARG A 123 -5.09 -2.98 6.08
C ARG A 123 -3.88 -3.82 5.66
N ASP A 124 -2.82 -3.77 6.45
CA ASP A 124 -1.54 -4.36 6.09
C ASP A 124 -0.73 -4.68 7.36
N SER A 125 0.21 -5.60 7.23
CA SER A 125 1.12 -5.96 8.31
C SER A 125 1.96 -4.76 8.77
N ILE A 126 2.50 -4.85 9.98
CA ILE A 126 3.57 -3.94 10.43
C ILE A 126 4.88 -4.69 10.24
N ASP A 127 5.63 -4.29 9.22
CA ASP A 127 7.01 -4.72 8.99
C ASP A 127 7.81 -3.63 8.28
N ARG A 128 9.03 -3.97 7.85
CA ARG A 128 9.99 -3.02 7.25
C ARG A 128 9.65 -2.63 5.82
N THR A 129 8.69 -3.30 5.19
CA THR A 129 8.29 -3.12 3.79
C THR A 129 6.83 -2.70 3.63
N HIS A 130 6.01 -2.86 4.66
CA HIS A 130 4.57 -2.59 4.62
C HIS A 130 4.13 -1.45 5.55
N VAL A 131 3.24 -0.62 5.03
CA VAL A 131 2.57 0.48 5.73
C VAL A 131 1.09 0.46 5.34
N GLY A 132 0.19 0.78 6.28
CA GLY A 132 -1.26 0.80 5.97
C GLY A 132 -1.68 1.90 4.99
N THR A 133 -0.79 2.85 4.70
CA THR A 133 -1.06 3.98 3.79
C THR A 133 0.10 4.23 2.83
N PRO A 134 0.38 3.32 1.90
CA PRO A 134 1.46 3.49 0.93
C PRO A 134 1.05 4.52 -0.13
N HIS A 135 2.03 5.04 -0.85
CA HIS A 135 1.83 5.85 -2.05
C HIS A 135 1.88 4.94 -3.26
N GLN A 136 0.91 5.13 -4.15
CA GLN A 136 0.86 4.50 -5.46
C GLN A 136 0.86 5.58 -6.54
N VAL A 137 1.28 5.22 -7.74
CA VAL A 137 0.92 5.95 -8.94
C VAL A 137 0.32 5.00 -9.95
N ASP A 138 -0.79 5.43 -10.55
CA ASP A 138 -1.31 4.84 -11.77
C ASP A 138 -0.84 5.69 -12.97
N LEU A 139 -0.18 5.06 -13.93
CA LEU A 139 0.29 5.65 -15.18
C LEU A 139 -0.51 5.03 -16.32
N TRP A 140 -1.40 5.81 -16.94
CA TRP A 140 -2.31 5.34 -17.98
C TRP A 140 -2.10 6.14 -19.25
N ARG A 141 -1.75 5.48 -20.35
CA ARG A 141 -1.76 6.13 -21.67
C ARG A 141 -3.09 5.82 -22.32
N VAL A 142 -3.91 6.84 -22.58
CA VAL A 142 -5.25 6.70 -23.17
C VAL A 142 -5.26 7.39 -24.52
N SER A 143 -5.69 6.69 -25.57
CA SER A 143 -5.63 7.19 -26.94
C SER A 143 -6.84 6.80 -27.77
N SER A 144 -7.38 7.77 -28.52
CA SER A 144 -8.28 7.55 -29.66
C SER A 144 -7.58 7.78 -31.00
N ARG A 145 -6.31 8.23 -30.98
CA ARG A 145 -5.49 8.50 -32.17
C ARG A 145 -4.63 7.31 -32.60
N ALA A 146 -4.33 6.42 -31.67
CA ALA A 146 -3.46 5.27 -31.89
C ALA A 146 -4.06 4.01 -31.25
N GLN A 147 -3.82 2.87 -31.90
CA GLN A 147 -4.08 1.55 -31.33
C GLN A 147 -2.84 1.07 -30.58
N LEU A 148 -2.92 1.04 -29.25
CA LEU A 148 -1.85 0.58 -28.38
C LEU A 148 -1.94 -0.94 -28.19
N GLY A 149 -0.78 -1.60 -28.16
CA GLY A 149 -0.68 -3.06 -28.10
C GLY A 149 0.55 -3.54 -27.33
N SER A 150 0.84 -4.84 -27.44
CA SER A 150 1.91 -5.50 -26.69
C SER A 150 3.29 -4.87 -26.87
N GLY A 151 3.61 -4.38 -28.08
CA GLY A 151 4.86 -3.65 -28.33
C GLY A 151 4.98 -2.38 -27.49
N THR A 152 3.94 -1.54 -27.50
CA THR A 152 3.91 -0.31 -26.68
C THR A 152 3.88 -0.58 -25.18
N LEU A 153 3.29 -1.71 -24.75
CA LEU A 153 3.33 -2.16 -23.36
C LEU A 153 4.75 -2.57 -22.96
N GLN A 154 5.44 -3.34 -23.78
CA GLN A 154 6.83 -3.75 -23.55
C GLN A 154 7.76 -2.53 -23.46
N ASP A 155 7.57 -1.55 -24.34
CA ASP A 155 8.30 -0.28 -24.30
C ASP A 155 8.03 0.48 -22.99
N MET A 156 6.76 0.55 -22.56
CA MET A 156 6.38 1.19 -21.29
C MET A 156 7.13 0.57 -20.11
N ILE A 157 7.19 -0.76 -20.05
CA ILE A 157 7.89 -1.49 -18.98
C ILE A 157 9.38 -1.13 -18.97
N ALA A 158 10.03 -1.21 -20.14
CA ALA A 158 11.46 -0.91 -20.26
C ALA A 158 11.78 0.54 -19.82
N LEU A 159 10.94 1.50 -20.22
CA LEU A 159 11.10 2.92 -19.86
C LEU A 159 10.90 3.16 -18.36
N VAL A 160 9.89 2.54 -17.75
CA VAL A 160 9.64 2.67 -16.30
C VAL A 160 10.79 2.06 -15.51
N VAL A 161 11.25 0.84 -15.86
CA VAL A 161 12.41 0.23 -15.20
C VAL A 161 13.65 1.10 -15.36
N GLN A 162 13.93 1.61 -16.57
CA GLN A 162 15.08 2.46 -16.82
C GLN A 162 15.01 3.79 -16.05
N ALA A 163 13.83 4.37 -15.88
CA ALA A 163 13.64 5.63 -15.14
C ALA A 163 13.79 5.42 -13.61
N VAL A 164 13.24 4.34 -13.08
CA VAL A 164 13.30 4.04 -11.63
C VAL A 164 14.65 3.46 -11.24
N LEU A 165 15.13 2.46 -11.99
CA LEU A 165 16.34 1.67 -11.72
C LEU A 165 17.22 1.53 -12.99
N PRO A 166 17.89 2.62 -13.42
CA PRO A 166 18.83 2.60 -14.54
C PRO A 166 19.79 1.40 -14.49
N GLY A 167 19.79 0.59 -15.55
CA GLY A 167 20.67 -0.57 -15.70
C GLY A 167 20.24 -1.84 -14.93
N ALA A 168 19.09 -1.85 -14.26
CA ALA A 168 18.57 -3.05 -13.63
C ALA A 168 18.11 -4.09 -14.67
N GLN A 169 18.37 -5.36 -14.38
CA GLN A 169 17.73 -6.46 -15.11
C GLN A 169 16.27 -6.58 -14.65
N TRP A 170 15.38 -6.89 -15.58
CA TRP A 170 13.96 -7.04 -15.30
C TRP A 170 13.37 -8.22 -16.08
N ARG A 171 12.22 -8.71 -15.61
CA ARG A 171 11.40 -9.72 -16.29
C ARG A 171 9.92 -9.36 -16.17
N ALA A 172 9.12 -9.76 -17.15
CA ALA A 172 7.67 -9.70 -17.10
C ALA A 172 7.11 -11.09 -16.80
N VAL A 173 6.27 -11.20 -15.79
CA VAL A 173 5.58 -12.44 -15.39
C VAL A 173 4.09 -12.23 -15.64
N PRO A 174 3.39 -13.15 -16.33
CA PRO A 174 1.95 -13.01 -16.56
C PRO A 174 1.18 -12.78 -15.25
N ALA A 175 0.30 -11.78 -15.24
CA ALA A 175 -0.55 -11.42 -14.13
C ALA A 175 -1.96 -11.08 -14.65
N VAL A 176 -2.98 -11.38 -13.87
CA VAL A 176 -4.37 -11.17 -14.29
C VAL A 176 -4.99 -10.07 -13.43
N HIS A 177 -5.38 -8.98 -14.07
CA HIS A 177 -6.17 -7.91 -13.44
C HIS A 177 -7.51 -7.79 -14.16
N PRO A 178 -8.62 -7.56 -13.45
CA PRO A 178 -9.93 -7.51 -14.10
C PRO A 178 -10.07 -6.39 -15.14
N TYR A 179 -9.30 -5.31 -15.00
CA TYR A 179 -9.30 -4.11 -15.86
C TYR A 179 -8.19 -4.09 -16.92
N THR A 180 -7.40 -5.17 -17.07
CA THR A 180 -6.38 -5.27 -18.12
C THR A 180 -6.53 -6.53 -18.98
N ARG A 181 -5.93 -6.49 -20.17
CA ARG A 181 -5.60 -7.65 -21.01
C ARG A 181 -4.10 -7.75 -21.12
N ASP A 182 -3.60 -8.96 -21.34
CA ASP A 182 -2.15 -9.24 -21.41
C ASP A 182 -1.39 -8.65 -20.22
N GLY A 183 -1.99 -8.78 -19.03
CA GLY A 183 -1.45 -8.24 -17.80
C GLY A 183 -0.14 -8.92 -17.42
N VAL A 184 0.79 -8.15 -16.89
CA VAL A 184 2.10 -8.63 -16.41
C VAL A 184 2.52 -7.90 -15.14
N GLN A 185 3.13 -8.66 -14.25
CA GLN A 185 3.93 -8.17 -13.14
C GLN A 185 5.36 -7.95 -13.64
N VAL A 186 5.95 -6.80 -13.29
CA VAL A 186 7.32 -6.43 -13.63
C VAL A 186 8.20 -6.63 -12.41
N ASP A 187 9.10 -7.61 -12.49
CA ASP A 187 10.10 -7.85 -11.45
C ASP A 187 11.46 -7.28 -11.87
N VAL A 188 12.20 -6.74 -10.91
CA VAL A 188 13.58 -6.26 -11.08
C VAL A 188 14.54 -7.06 -10.21
N LEU A 189 15.73 -7.34 -10.74
CA LEU A 189 16.76 -8.09 -10.01
C LEU A 189 17.60 -7.14 -9.14
N MET A 190 17.51 -7.31 -7.82
CA MET A 190 18.25 -6.51 -6.85
C MET A 190 18.97 -7.42 -5.88
N ALA A 191 20.30 -7.28 -5.78
CA ALA A 191 21.14 -8.08 -4.88
C ALA A 191 20.94 -9.61 -4.98
N GLY A 192 20.57 -10.11 -6.16
CA GLY A 192 20.33 -11.54 -6.40
C GLY A 192 18.89 -12.00 -6.21
N GLU A 193 17.98 -11.12 -5.80
CA GLU A 193 16.56 -11.42 -5.60
C GLU A 193 15.68 -10.69 -6.62
N TRP A 194 14.64 -11.37 -7.12
CA TRP A 194 13.62 -10.77 -7.97
C TRP A 194 12.56 -10.11 -7.10
N LEU A 195 12.40 -8.80 -7.24
CA LEU A 195 11.46 -7.99 -6.48
C LEU A 195 10.47 -7.32 -7.42
N GLU A 196 9.19 -7.40 -7.08
CA GLU A 196 8.11 -6.73 -7.82
C GLU A 196 8.30 -5.20 -7.78
N LEU A 197 8.24 -4.57 -8.95
CA LEU A 197 8.27 -3.11 -9.09
C LEU A 197 6.88 -2.53 -9.41
N ALA A 198 6.20 -3.12 -10.37
CA ALA A 198 4.94 -2.60 -10.93
C ALA A 198 4.12 -3.73 -11.56
N GLU A 199 2.84 -3.46 -11.80
CA GLU A 199 1.96 -4.31 -12.59
C GLU A 199 1.36 -3.48 -13.72
N CYS A 200 1.20 -4.07 -14.91
CA CYS A 200 0.70 -3.34 -16.08
C CYS A 200 -0.02 -4.24 -17.09
N GLY A 201 -0.70 -3.63 -18.05
CA GLY A 201 -1.36 -4.34 -19.14
C GLY A 201 -2.02 -3.40 -20.13
N LEU A 202 -2.64 -3.98 -21.17
CA LEU A 202 -3.51 -3.24 -22.08
C LEU A 202 -4.85 -2.96 -21.38
N MET A 203 -5.41 -1.76 -21.52
CA MET A 203 -6.73 -1.46 -20.96
C MET A 203 -7.79 -2.44 -21.50
N ALA A 204 -8.62 -2.97 -20.60
CA ALA A 204 -9.70 -3.87 -20.98
C ALA A 204 -10.82 -3.11 -21.75
N PRO A 205 -11.42 -3.70 -22.80
CA PRO A 205 -12.45 -3.05 -23.61
C PRO A 205 -13.67 -2.59 -22.81
N HIS A 206 -14.02 -3.32 -21.75
CA HIS A 206 -15.20 -3.00 -20.94
C HIS A 206 -15.10 -1.61 -20.28
N LEU A 207 -13.88 -1.17 -19.92
CA LEU A 207 -13.65 0.16 -19.34
C LEU A 207 -14.13 1.28 -20.27
N PHE A 208 -13.89 1.12 -21.57
CA PHE A 208 -14.32 2.08 -22.59
C PHE A 208 -15.83 1.99 -22.82
N SER A 209 -16.37 0.78 -23.02
CA SER A 209 -17.80 0.62 -23.30
C SER A 209 -18.69 1.07 -22.13
N GLU A 210 -18.29 0.82 -20.88
CA GLU A 210 -19.00 1.31 -19.69
C GLU A 210 -18.95 2.83 -19.55
N ALA A 211 -17.94 3.48 -20.14
CA ALA A 211 -17.83 4.93 -20.22
C ALA A 211 -18.55 5.54 -21.43
N GLY A 212 -19.20 4.73 -22.28
CA GLY A 212 -19.83 5.20 -23.52
C GLY A 212 -18.85 5.44 -24.67
N LEU A 213 -17.62 4.92 -24.58
CA LEU A 213 -16.56 5.04 -25.57
C LEU A 213 -16.50 3.75 -26.41
N ASP A 214 -16.23 3.88 -27.71
CA ASP A 214 -16.09 2.75 -28.63
C ASP A 214 -14.71 2.05 -28.45
N PRO A 215 -14.64 0.79 -27.98
CA PRO A 215 -13.38 0.08 -27.80
C PRO A 215 -12.64 -0.25 -29.11
N ALA A 216 -13.27 -0.05 -30.28
CA ALA A 216 -12.60 -0.15 -31.57
C ALA A 216 -11.86 1.15 -31.94
N LYS A 217 -12.26 2.30 -31.37
CA LYS A 217 -11.61 3.60 -31.54
C LYS A 217 -10.62 3.91 -30.41
N TRP A 218 -10.98 3.53 -29.19
CA TRP A 218 -10.23 3.84 -27.98
C TRP A 218 -9.37 2.65 -27.54
N SER A 219 -8.12 2.95 -27.18
CA SER A 219 -7.18 1.98 -26.64
C SER A 219 -6.35 2.62 -25.54
N GLY A 220 -5.64 1.79 -24.75
CA GLY A 220 -4.81 2.32 -23.70
C GLY A 220 -3.88 1.31 -23.04
N LEU A 221 -2.91 1.83 -22.30
CA LEU A 221 -2.03 1.09 -21.40
C LEU A 221 -2.38 1.47 -19.96
N ALA A 222 -2.29 0.52 -19.06
CA ALA A 222 -2.45 0.71 -17.62
C ALA A 222 -1.20 0.22 -16.90
N LEU A 223 -0.67 0.98 -15.95
CA LEU A 223 0.40 0.55 -15.06
C LEU A 223 0.18 1.11 -13.66
N GLY A 224 0.22 0.24 -12.65
CA GLY A 224 0.24 0.60 -11.24
C GLY A 224 1.62 0.34 -10.64
N MET A 225 2.16 1.31 -9.89
CA MET A 225 3.47 1.20 -9.24
C MET A 225 3.42 1.74 -7.81
N GLY A 226 3.93 0.96 -6.86
CA GLY A 226 4.15 1.42 -5.49
C GLY A 226 5.33 2.40 -5.42
N LEU A 227 5.06 3.67 -5.14
CA LEU A 227 6.09 4.72 -5.11
C LEU A 227 7.07 4.54 -3.93
N ASP A 228 6.59 4.07 -2.78
CA ASP A 228 7.43 3.77 -1.62
C ASP A 228 8.45 2.67 -1.98
N ARG A 229 7.98 1.55 -2.55
CA ARG A 229 8.85 0.44 -2.97
C ARG A 229 9.82 0.88 -4.06
N ALA A 230 9.35 1.57 -5.10
CA ALA A 230 10.20 2.09 -6.16
C ALA A 230 11.33 2.99 -5.62
N LEU A 231 11.02 3.89 -4.69
CA LEU A 231 12.01 4.77 -4.06
C LEU A 231 12.97 4.00 -3.15
N MET A 232 12.45 3.02 -2.39
CA MET A 232 13.28 2.17 -1.54
C MET A 232 14.28 1.36 -2.36
N LEU A 233 13.85 0.76 -3.47
CA LEU A 233 14.73 0.03 -4.40
C LEU A 233 15.77 0.98 -5.01
N ARG A 234 15.33 2.15 -5.51
CA ARG A 234 16.22 3.14 -6.14
C ARG A 234 17.33 3.60 -5.21
N LYS A 235 17.01 3.84 -3.94
CA LYS A 235 17.97 4.36 -2.96
C LYS A 235 18.62 3.26 -2.12
N GLY A 236 18.14 2.02 -2.13
CA GLY A 236 18.60 0.98 -1.20
C GLY A 236 18.18 1.25 0.25
N ILE A 237 16.96 1.77 0.46
CA ILE A 237 16.43 2.08 1.80
C ILE A 237 15.90 0.79 2.43
N PRO A 238 16.38 0.41 3.63
CA PRO A 238 16.12 -0.92 4.19
C PRO A 238 14.87 -1.00 5.06
N ASP A 239 14.15 0.10 5.23
CA ASP A 239 12.97 0.21 6.09
C ASP A 239 12.08 1.36 5.62
N ILE A 240 10.83 1.07 5.30
CA ILE A 240 9.84 2.01 4.75
C ILE A 240 9.56 3.19 5.69
N ARG A 241 9.69 3.00 7.01
CA ARG A 241 9.45 4.06 8.01
C ARG A 241 10.45 5.22 7.82
N LEU A 242 11.62 4.97 7.23
CA LEU A 242 12.62 5.99 6.94
C LEU A 242 12.12 7.05 5.96
N LEU A 243 11.19 6.72 5.06
CA LEU A 243 10.62 7.65 4.09
C LEU A 243 9.86 8.81 4.75
N ARG A 244 9.31 8.58 5.96
CA ARG A 244 8.54 9.57 6.72
C ARG A 244 9.30 10.13 7.92
N SER A 245 10.56 9.75 8.12
CA SER A 245 11.32 10.14 9.29
C SER A 245 11.51 11.65 9.42
N THR A 246 11.33 12.15 10.64
CA THR A 246 11.57 13.56 11.00
C THR A 246 13.02 13.82 11.43
N ASP A 247 13.86 12.78 11.56
CA ASP A 247 15.28 12.95 11.88
C ASP A 247 15.97 13.79 10.79
N PRO A 248 16.60 14.92 11.13
CA PRO A 248 17.23 15.81 10.14
C PRO A 248 18.27 15.12 9.24
N ARG A 249 18.98 14.11 9.76
CA ARG A 249 19.99 13.36 9.01
C ARG A 249 19.36 12.47 7.95
N ILE A 250 18.18 11.92 8.24
CA ILE A 250 17.40 11.06 7.34
C ILE A 250 16.65 11.94 6.34
N LYS A 251 15.95 12.97 6.84
CA LYS A 251 15.17 13.92 6.01
C LYS A 251 16.01 14.55 4.90
N ARG A 252 17.26 14.94 5.20
CA ARG A 252 18.19 15.48 4.19
C ARG A 252 18.49 14.49 3.06
N GLN A 253 18.51 13.19 3.32
CA GLN A 253 18.72 12.17 2.29
C GLN A 253 17.47 11.92 1.44
N MET A 254 16.31 12.43 1.86
CA MET A 254 15.05 12.36 1.13
C MET A 254 14.83 13.59 0.23
N LEU A 255 15.88 14.32 -0.13
CA LEU A 255 15.78 15.49 -1.02
C LEU A 255 16.24 15.20 -2.45
N ASP A 256 16.86 14.04 -2.69
CA ASP A 256 17.36 13.63 -3.99
C ASP A 256 17.29 12.09 -4.16
N LEU A 257 17.70 11.57 -5.32
CA LEU A 257 17.73 10.13 -5.62
C LEU A 257 19.08 9.47 -5.35
N SER A 258 19.99 10.13 -4.63
CA SER A 258 21.30 9.53 -4.30
C SER A 258 21.15 8.28 -3.43
N PRO A 259 22.07 7.30 -3.51
CA PRO A 259 21.99 6.09 -2.69
C PRO A 259 21.95 6.40 -1.19
N TRP A 260 21.15 5.61 -0.47
CA TRP A 260 20.97 5.70 0.97
C TRP A 260 22.29 5.50 1.70
N LYS A 261 22.61 6.43 2.62
CA LYS A 261 23.72 6.34 3.55
C LYS A 261 23.18 6.00 4.93
N ARG A 262 23.62 4.87 5.48
CA ARG A 262 23.16 4.37 6.77
C ARG A 262 23.37 5.42 7.87
N VAL A 263 22.28 5.75 8.55
CA VAL A 263 22.32 6.45 9.84
C VAL A 263 22.36 5.38 10.94
N SER A 264 23.11 5.61 12.02
CA SER A 264 23.21 4.66 13.14
C SER A 264 21.82 4.21 13.59
N GLN A 265 21.62 2.89 13.68
CA GLN A 265 20.36 2.32 14.12
C GLN A 265 20.31 2.29 15.65
N MET A 266 19.16 2.66 16.19
CA MET A 266 18.89 2.51 17.63
C MET A 266 18.75 1.01 17.96
N PRO A 267 19.15 0.58 19.17
CA PRO A 267 18.92 -0.80 19.59
C PRO A 267 17.41 -1.09 19.58
N SER A 268 17.04 -2.31 19.16
CA SER A 268 15.66 -2.78 19.26
C SER A 268 15.40 -3.42 20.61
N ILE A 269 14.17 -3.26 21.11
CA ILE A 269 13.64 -4.02 22.24
C ILE A 269 12.59 -5.01 21.70
N ARG A 270 12.56 -6.22 22.26
CA ARG A 270 11.58 -7.25 21.88
C ARG A 270 10.62 -7.50 23.03
N ARG A 271 9.34 -7.66 22.71
CA ARG A 271 8.29 -8.07 23.65
C ARG A 271 7.40 -9.11 23.01
N ASP A 272 7.30 -10.27 23.65
CA ASP A 272 6.37 -11.32 23.25
C ASP A 272 5.13 -11.23 24.14
N ILE A 273 3.95 -11.32 23.54
CA ILE A 273 2.65 -11.32 24.23
C ILE A 273 1.82 -12.52 23.81
N SER A 274 1.11 -13.10 24.77
CA SER A 274 0.11 -14.14 24.53
C SER A 274 -1.26 -13.55 24.83
N ILE A 275 -2.14 -13.52 23.83
CA ILE A 275 -3.48 -12.94 23.96
C ILE A 275 -4.55 -13.88 23.39
N LEU A 276 -5.77 -13.78 23.92
CA LEU A 276 -6.93 -14.42 23.31
C LEU A 276 -7.55 -13.49 22.28
N VAL A 277 -7.81 -14.03 21.09
CA VAL A 277 -8.34 -13.33 19.92
C VAL A 277 -9.32 -14.25 19.17
N PRO A 278 -10.08 -13.74 18.18
CA PRO A 278 -10.85 -14.59 17.28
C PRO A 278 -9.96 -15.59 16.54
N GLY A 279 -10.48 -16.79 16.27
CA GLY A 279 -9.72 -17.90 15.68
C GLY A 279 -9.26 -17.70 14.22
N ASP A 280 -9.67 -16.62 13.57
CA ASP A 280 -9.39 -16.27 12.17
C ASP A 280 -8.45 -15.06 12.00
N LEU A 281 -7.82 -14.61 13.09
CA LEU A 281 -6.86 -13.50 13.07
C LEU A 281 -5.65 -13.83 12.17
N ASP A 282 -5.27 -12.89 11.31
CA ASP A 282 -4.02 -12.94 10.55
C ASP A 282 -3.14 -11.71 10.77
N GLY A 283 -1.97 -11.68 10.13
CA GLY A 283 -0.97 -10.63 10.29
C GLY A 283 -1.43 -9.24 9.85
N GLU A 284 -2.29 -9.14 8.84
CA GLU A 284 -2.77 -7.86 8.31
C GLU A 284 -3.82 -7.23 9.22
N VAL A 285 -4.79 -8.02 9.69
CA VAL A 285 -5.77 -7.56 10.69
C VAL A 285 -5.07 -7.24 11.99
N LEU A 286 -4.11 -8.05 12.41
CA LEU A 286 -3.30 -7.79 13.59
C LEU A 286 -2.57 -6.45 13.46
N GLY A 287 -1.88 -6.23 12.33
CA GLY A 287 -1.19 -4.99 12.03
C GLY A 287 -2.12 -3.77 12.12
N ASP A 288 -3.30 -3.84 11.50
CA ASP A 288 -4.30 -2.77 11.55
C ASP A 288 -4.79 -2.50 12.97
N ARG A 289 -5.19 -3.53 13.72
CA ARG A 289 -5.65 -3.36 15.11
C ARG A 289 -4.57 -2.74 15.99
N VAL A 290 -3.30 -3.13 15.82
CA VAL A 290 -2.17 -2.51 16.54
C VAL A 290 -1.99 -1.05 16.14
N ARG A 291 -2.06 -0.70 14.86
CA ARG A 291 -1.95 0.70 14.41
C ARG A 291 -3.08 1.56 15.00
N THR A 292 -4.31 1.07 14.97
CA THR A 292 -5.47 1.77 15.55
C THR A 292 -5.30 1.97 17.05
N ALA A 293 -4.85 0.93 17.78
CA ALA A 293 -4.64 1.01 19.23
C ALA A 293 -3.55 2.02 19.62
N LEU A 294 -2.44 2.04 18.89
CA LEU A 294 -1.27 2.83 19.24
C LEU A 294 -1.27 4.23 18.63
N GLY A 295 -2.05 4.47 17.57
CA GLY A 295 -2.01 5.69 16.78
C GLY A 295 -0.58 6.03 16.37
N ARG A 296 -0.11 7.23 16.75
CA ARG A 296 1.26 7.68 16.44
C ARG A 296 2.36 6.83 17.07
N LYS A 297 2.10 6.16 18.21
CA LYS A 297 3.09 5.27 18.84
C LYS A 297 3.42 4.05 17.96
N ALA A 298 2.58 3.72 16.96
CA ALA A 298 2.86 2.64 16.02
C ALA A 298 4.12 2.88 15.18
N GLU A 299 4.56 4.14 15.02
CA GLU A 299 5.81 4.46 14.31
C GLU A 299 7.07 3.93 15.03
N ASP A 300 6.97 3.68 16.34
CA ASP A 300 8.06 3.09 17.14
C ASP A 300 8.19 1.57 16.93
N LEU A 301 7.21 0.92 16.30
CA LEU A 301 7.24 -0.51 15.96
C LEU A 301 7.99 -0.74 14.63
N GLU A 302 8.95 -1.65 14.65
CA GLU A 302 9.63 -2.16 13.46
C GLU A 302 8.90 -3.34 12.85
N SER A 303 8.41 -4.26 13.68
CA SER A 303 7.57 -5.36 13.23
C SER A 303 6.58 -5.79 14.31
N VAL A 304 5.46 -6.34 13.84
CA VAL A 304 4.49 -7.10 14.64
C VAL A 304 4.30 -8.44 13.96
N GLU A 305 4.74 -9.50 14.62
CA GLU A 305 4.77 -10.85 14.05
C GLU A 305 3.80 -11.76 14.79
N LEU A 306 2.86 -12.37 14.07
CA LEU A 306 2.06 -13.47 14.60
C LEU A 306 2.90 -14.75 14.54
N LEU A 307 3.46 -15.17 15.67
CA LEU A 307 4.35 -16.33 15.75
C LEU A 307 3.58 -17.66 15.76
N ALA A 308 2.42 -17.67 16.42
CA ALA A 308 1.55 -18.85 16.47
C ALA A 308 0.11 -18.44 16.76
N LEU A 309 -0.84 -19.20 16.21
CA LEU A 309 -2.26 -19.11 16.52
C LEU A 309 -2.76 -20.50 16.89
N THR A 310 -3.11 -20.71 18.15
CA THR A 310 -3.54 -22.03 18.66
C THR A 310 -5.02 -21.97 19.02
N SER A 311 -5.85 -22.77 18.35
CA SER A 311 -7.28 -22.80 18.62
C SER A 311 -7.58 -23.24 20.05
N HIS A 312 -8.73 -22.84 20.60
CA HIS A 312 -9.18 -23.32 21.91
C HIS A 312 -9.07 -24.83 22.07
N ARG A 313 -9.40 -25.59 21.02
CA ARG A 313 -9.43 -27.06 21.03
C ARG A 313 -8.05 -27.68 21.05
N ASP A 314 -7.06 -26.99 20.51
CA ASP A 314 -5.67 -27.43 20.46
C ASP A 314 -4.86 -26.93 21.67
N LEU A 315 -5.42 -26.04 22.49
CA LEU A 315 -4.77 -25.56 23.71
C LEU A 315 -4.73 -26.67 24.78
N PRO A 316 -3.62 -26.83 25.51
CA PRO A 316 -3.57 -27.70 26.69
C PRO A 316 -4.64 -27.29 27.72
N ALA A 317 -5.26 -28.25 28.41
CA ALA A 317 -6.35 -28.00 29.37
C ALA A 317 -5.97 -26.95 30.44
N ALA A 318 -4.75 -26.99 30.97
CA ALA A 318 -4.26 -25.99 31.92
C ALA A 318 -4.19 -24.57 31.32
N ALA A 319 -3.87 -24.44 30.04
CA ALA A 319 -3.87 -23.15 29.35
C ALA A 319 -5.29 -22.66 29.08
N GLN A 320 -6.22 -23.56 28.73
CA GLN A 320 -7.63 -23.22 28.56
C GLN A 320 -8.22 -22.66 29.86
N GLU A 321 -7.93 -23.31 30.99
CA GLU A 321 -8.39 -22.89 32.31
C GLU A 321 -7.78 -21.56 32.74
N ARG A 322 -6.45 -21.41 32.61
CA ARG A 322 -5.74 -20.17 32.97
C ARG A 322 -6.22 -18.97 32.15
N LEU A 323 -6.35 -19.12 30.83
CA LEU A 323 -6.76 -18.05 29.93
C LEU A 323 -8.27 -17.84 29.92
N ARG A 324 -9.05 -18.81 30.45
CA ARG A 324 -10.51 -18.88 30.33
C ARG A 324 -10.98 -18.76 28.88
N SER A 325 -10.24 -19.39 27.97
CA SER A 325 -10.52 -19.40 26.54
C SER A 325 -11.84 -20.11 26.23
N ARG A 326 -12.55 -19.66 25.19
CA ARG A 326 -13.82 -20.24 24.76
C ARG A 326 -13.74 -20.78 23.33
N ASP A 327 -14.66 -21.67 22.99
CA ASP A 327 -14.85 -22.14 21.61
C ASP A 327 -15.03 -20.93 20.66
N GLY A 328 -14.30 -20.92 19.55
CA GLY A 328 -14.21 -19.79 18.61
C GLY A 328 -13.06 -18.80 18.88
N GLN A 329 -12.39 -18.88 20.03
CA GLN A 329 -11.17 -18.13 20.31
C GLN A 329 -9.92 -18.95 20.01
N ALA A 330 -8.82 -18.24 19.80
CA ALA A 330 -7.48 -18.79 19.71
C ALA A 330 -6.53 -17.98 20.59
N ASN A 331 -5.48 -18.65 21.10
CA ASN A 331 -4.34 -17.99 21.70
C ASN A 331 -3.37 -17.58 20.61
N ALA A 332 -3.19 -16.27 20.43
CA ALA A 332 -2.18 -15.70 19.55
C ALA A 332 -0.92 -15.38 20.35
N LEU A 333 0.21 -15.96 19.92
CA LEU A 333 1.54 -15.56 20.36
C LEU A 333 2.07 -14.51 19.38
N ILE A 334 2.27 -13.29 19.86
CA ILE A 334 2.68 -12.14 19.04
C ILE A 334 4.02 -11.62 19.53
N ARG A 335 4.91 -11.27 18.60
CA ARG A 335 6.16 -10.58 18.89
C ARG A 335 6.11 -9.15 18.39
N LEU A 336 6.38 -8.22 19.30
CA LEU A 336 6.59 -6.81 19.02
C LEU A 336 8.10 -6.54 18.98
N VAL A 337 8.59 -6.03 17.85
CA VAL A 337 9.95 -5.49 17.75
C VAL A 337 9.85 -3.97 17.75
N LEU A 338 10.29 -3.35 18.85
CA LEU A 338 10.26 -1.91 19.03
C LEU A 338 11.63 -1.32 18.69
N ARG A 339 11.66 -0.40 17.72
CA ARG A 339 12.86 0.33 17.33
C ARG A 339 12.47 1.70 16.78
N PRO A 340 12.37 2.74 17.64
CA PRO A 340 12.19 4.10 17.19
C PRO A 340 13.35 4.53 16.30
N LEU A 341 13.06 5.30 15.25
CA LEU A 341 14.09 5.77 14.33
C LEU A 341 14.90 6.95 14.89
N ALA A 342 14.33 7.73 15.80
CA ALA A 342 14.89 9.01 16.24
C ALA A 342 15.49 9.00 17.66
N ARG A 343 15.25 7.95 18.46
CA ARG A 343 15.64 7.88 19.87
C ARG A 343 15.85 6.45 20.35
N THR A 344 16.62 6.28 21.42
CA THR A 344 16.65 5.03 22.17
C THR A 344 15.34 4.87 22.94
N MET A 345 14.79 3.65 22.94
CA MET A 345 13.65 3.28 23.77
C MET A 345 14.15 2.68 25.08
N THR A 346 13.50 3.03 26.18
CA THR A 346 13.74 2.41 27.50
C THR A 346 12.82 1.21 27.72
N ASP A 347 13.22 0.28 28.59
CA ASP A 347 12.38 -0.87 28.93
C ASP A 347 10.99 -0.50 29.49
N PRO A 348 10.84 0.52 30.37
CA PRO A 348 9.52 0.97 30.83
C PRO A 348 8.62 1.46 29.68
N GLU A 349 9.16 2.23 28.72
CA GLU A 349 8.39 2.68 27.56
C GLU A 349 7.96 1.50 26.67
N ALA A 350 8.87 0.55 26.46
CA ALA A 350 8.56 -0.67 25.71
C ALA A 350 7.48 -1.51 26.40
N ASN A 351 7.50 -1.58 27.73
CA ASN A 351 6.48 -2.27 28.51
C ASN A 351 5.12 -1.58 28.38
N GLN A 352 5.08 -0.24 28.41
CA GLN A 352 3.86 0.52 28.21
C GLN A 352 3.24 0.26 26.83
N ILE A 353 4.05 0.29 25.76
CA ILE A 353 3.55 -0.01 24.40
C ILE A 353 3.02 -1.44 24.33
N ARG A 354 3.72 -2.39 24.94
CA ARG A 354 3.27 -3.79 25.01
C ARG A 354 1.93 -3.91 25.72
N ASP A 355 1.73 -3.20 26.83
CA ASP A 355 0.47 -3.21 27.58
C ASP A 355 -0.66 -2.50 26.83
N ASP A 356 -0.39 -1.38 26.17
CA ASP A 356 -1.34 -0.70 25.30
C ASP A 356 -1.85 -1.66 24.20
N VAL A 357 -0.95 -2.42 23.55
CA VAL A 357 -1.31 -3.46 22.58
C VAL A 357 -2.09 -4.60 23.23
N TYR A 358 -1.66 -5.07 24.40
CA TYR A 358 -2.33 -6.15 25.11
C TYR A 358 -3.79 -5.78 25.43
N ILE A 359 -4.02 -4.61 26.03
CA ILE A 359 -5.35 -4.11 26.41
C ILE A 359 -6.25 -3.97 25.19
N ALA A 360 -5.71 -3.49 24.07
CA ALA A 360 -6.50 -3.26 22.86
C ALA A 360 -6.86 -4.55 22.11
N LEU A 361 -6.03 -5.59 22.20
CA LEU A 361 -6.20 -6.80 21.41
C LEU A 361 -6.77 -7.99 22.18
N HIS A 362 -6.53 -8.07 23.48
CA HIS A 362 -6.92 -9.22 24.29
C HIS A 362 -8.44 -9.25 24.53
N GLU A 363 -9.08 -10.32 24.09
CA GLU A 363 -10.53 -10.58 24.24
C GLU A 363 -10.84 -11.62 25.33
N GLY A 364 -9.85 -11.97 26.15
CA GLY A 364 -10.01 -12.84 27.32
C GLY A 364 -10.39 -12.07 28.60
N GLN A 365 -10.82 -12.82 29.62
CA GLN A 365 -11.28 -12.25 30.89
C GLN A 365 -10.15 -11.98 31.89
N VAL A 366 -8.96 -12.52 31.66
CA VAL A 366 -7.82 -12.46 32.57
C VAL A 366 -6.78 -11.53 31.97
N GLN A 367 -6.44 -10.45 32.65
CA GLN A 367 -5.44 -9.50 32.18
C GLN A 367 -4.05 -9.82 32.74
N GLU A 368 -3.05 -9.86 31.86
CA GLU A 368 -1.64 -10.06 32.19
C GLU A 368 -0.82 -8.82 31.76
N LEU A 369 -0.91 -7.74 32.55
CA LEU A 369 -0.16 -6.49 32.36
C LEU A 369 1.22 -6.54 33.05
N ILE A 370 2.22 -5.86 32.48
CA ILE A 370 3.60 -5.89 32.99
C ILE A 370 4.11 -4.53 33.47
N ALA A 371 3.53 -3.43 33.00
CA ALA A 371 3.72 -2.11 33.58
C ALA A 371 2.78 -2.01 34.77
N GLY A 372 3.37 -2.02 35.97
CA GLY A 372 2.69 -1.73 37.24
C GLY A 372 2.82 -0.27 37.60
#